data_AF-A0A1B6VWU6-F1
#
_entry.id   AF-A0A1B6VWU6-F1
#
_cell.length_a   1.000
_cell.length_b   1.000
_cell.length_c   1.000
_cell.angle_alpha   90.00
_cell.angle_beta   90.00
_cell.angle_gamma   90.00
#
_symmetry.space_group_name_H-M   'P 1'
#
loop_
_entity.id
_entity.type
_entity.pdbx_description
1 polymer ?
#
loop_
_entity_poly.entity_id
_entity_poly.type
_entity_poly.pdbx_seq_one_letter_code
_entity_poly.pdbx_strand_id
1 'polypeptide(L)'
;MSSDERYRPPQSENFGSEAPALWNPNAAACWSLLFSPIFGAALHMFNARAMGDTELEKLNKGFIWGTLAVLVVAILLVIFSGVKVNFVGPAVLIAWYSVAGRKQVALVKERYGSDYPRRSWGKPILFGVLGIVALYVCIFILLFIAS
;
A
#
# COMPACT_ATOMS: atom_id res chain seq x y z
N MET A 1 48.78 35.60 -15.39
CA MET A 1 47.38 35.29 -15.04
C MET A 1 47.05 33.95 -15.66
N SER A 2 46.86 32.92 -14.82
CA SER A 2 46.61 31.53 -15.25
C SER A 2 45.20 31.39 -15.83
N SER A 3 45.06 30.70 -16.96
CA SER A 3 43.83 30.54 -17.75
C SER A 3 42.92 29.38 -17.29
N ASP A 4 42.95 29.05 -15.99
CA ASP A 4 42.27 27.88 -15.42
C ASP A 4 40.96 28.19 -14.66
N GLU A 5 40.39 29.37 -14.83
CA GLU A 5 39.03 29.70 -14.33
C GLU A 5 37.92 29.36 -15.33
N ARG A 6 38.12 28.37 -16.21
CA ARG A 6 37.14 27.98 -17.22
C ARG A 6 36.18 26.91 -16.69
N TYR A 7 34.99 27.38 -16.34
CA TYR A 7 33.74 26.63 -16.20
C TYR A 7 33.75 25.54 -15.12
N ARG A 8 33.29 25.90 -13.92
CA ARG A 8 32.62 24.94 -13.04
C ARG A 8 31.19 24.78 -13.55
N PRO A 9 30.71 23.56 -13.87
CA PRO A 9 29.29 23.37 -14.11
C PRO A 9 28.54 23.86 -12.86
N PRO A 10 27.34 24.45 -13.00
CA PRO A 10 26.52 24.73 -11.84
C PRO A 10 26.42 23.41 -11.07
N GLN A 11 26.93 23.38 -9.84
CA GLN A 11 26.49 22.36 -8.88
C GLN A 11 24.98 22.55 -8.87
N SER A 12 24.26 21.56 -9.39
CA SER A 12 22.82 21.52 -9.26
C SER A 12 22.58 21.64 -7.77
N GLU A 13 22.15 22.83 -7.32
CA GLU A 13 21.76 23.03 -5.96
C GLU A 13 20.68 21.97 -5.71
N ASN A 14 20.99 21.00 -4.85
CA ASN A 14 20.05 19.98 -4.40
C ASN A 14 18.99 20.70 -3.54
N PHE A 15 18.14 21.49 -4.19
CA PHE A 15 16.95 22.09 -3.59
C PHE A 15 15.77 21.12 -3.69
N GLY A 16 15.99 19.90 -3.20
CA GLY A 16 14.96 18.92 -2.97
C GLY A 16 15.28 18.24 -1.67
N SER A 17 14.32 18.18 -0.74
CA SER A 17 14.41 17.24 0.35
C SER A 17 14.80 15.87 -0.22
N GLU A 18 15.86 15.27 0.31
CA GLU A 18 16.35 13.98 -0.15
C GLU A 18 15.18 12.98 -0.23
N ALA A 19 15.07 12.25 -1.34
CA ALA A 19 13.92 11.38 -1.59
C ALA A 19 13.70 10.43 -0.40
N PRO A 20 12.50 10.37 0.20
CA PRO A 20 12.28 9.56 1.38
C PRO A 20 12.44 8.07 1.04
N ALA A 21 12.81 7.26 2.04
CA ALA A 21 12.82 5.82 1.86
C ALA A 21 11.39 5.29 1.72
N LEU A 22 11.08 4.62 0.60
CA LEU A 22 9.74 4.10 0.28
C LEU A 22 9.77 2.61 -0.07
N TRP A 23 8.65 1.92 0.12
CA TRP A 23 8.42 0.66 -0.59
C TRP A 23 8.02 0.95 -2.03
N ASN A 24 8.46 0.12 -2.98
CA ASN A 24 8.05 0.29 -4.37
C ASN A 24 6.51 0.15 -4.48
N PRO A 25 5.79 1.18 -4.97
CA PRO A 25 4.33 1.19 -4.93
C PRO A 25 3.71 0.16 -5.88
N ASN A 26 4.37 -0.17 -7.00
CA ASN A 26 3.95 -1.25 -7.90
C ASN A 26 4.12 -2.62 -7.24
N ALA A 27 5.27 -2.86 -6.60
CA ALA A 27 5.50 -4.10 -5.87
C ALA A 27 4.52 -4.26 -4.71
N ALA A 28 4.19 -3.19 -3.98
CA ALA A 28 3.15 -3.21 -2.95
C ALA A 28 1.78 -3.59 -3.51
N ALA A 29 1.41 -3.06 -4.69
CA ALA A 29 0.17 -3.45 -5.37
C ALA A 29 0.19 -4.94 -5.79
N CYS A 30 1.31 -5.46 -6.30
CA CYS A 30 1.44 -6.88 -6.62
C CYS A 30 1.31 -7.77 -5.37
N TRP A 31 1.96 -7.42 -4.26
CA TRP A 31 1.82 -8.15 -2.99
C TRP A 31 0.39 -8.11 -2.44
N SER A 32 -0.42 -7.11 -2.82
CA SER A 32 -1.82 -7.01 -2.41
C SER A 32 -2.72 -8.05 -3.08
N LEU A 33 -2.32 -8.59 -4.23
CA LEU A 33 -2.99 -9.72 -4.87
C LEU A 33 -2.85 -10.99 -4.03
N LEU A 34 -1.70 -11.16 -3.39
CA LEU A 34 -1.41 -12.31 -2.55
C LEU A 34 -1.99 -12.16 -1.13
N PHE A 35 -1.81 -10.98 -0.52
CA PHE A 35 -2.21 -10.75 0.87
C PHE A 35 -3.63 -10.21 0.97
N SER A 36 -3.84 -8.94 0.64
CA SER A 36 -5.16 -8.30 0.63
C SER A 36 -5.08 -6.85 0.10
N PRO A 37 -6.22 -6.22 -0.25
CA PRO A 37 -6.27 -4.79 -0.48
C PRO A 37 -5.86 -3.96 0.75
N ILE A 38 -6.12 -4.46 1.98
CA ILE A 38 -5.70 -3.81 3.23
C ILE A 38 -4.18 -3.72 3.31
N PHE A 39 -3.47 -4.77 2.91
CA PHE A 39 -2.00 -4.78 2.86
C PHE A 39 -1.46 -3.67 1.95
N GLY A 40 -1.99 -3.56 0.73
CA GLY A 40 -1.61 -2.52 -0.22
C GLY A 40 -1.89 -1.13 0.30
N ALA A 41 -3.11 -0.91 0.79
CA ALA A 41 -3.52 0.38 1.35
C ALA A 41 -2.64 0.78 2.55
N ALA A 42 -2.26 -0.16 3.43
CA ALA A 42 -1.36 0.13 4.54
C ALA A 42 0.04 0.57 4.07
N LEU A 43 0.65 -0.13 3.11
CA LEU A 43 1.95 0.28 2.57
C LEU A 43 1.88 1.61 1.84
N HIS A 44 0.81 1.83 1.06
CA HIS A 44 0.61 3.10 0.38
C HIS A 44 0.32 4.24 1.36
N MET A 45 -0.36 3.99 2.49
CA MET A 45 -0.52 4.97 3.57
C MET A 45 0.83 5.36 4.17
N PHE A 46 1.69 4.40 4.48
CA PHE A 46 3.02 4.69 5.06
C PHE A 46 3.94 5.39 4.07
N ASN A 47 3.90 5.01 2.79
CA ASN A 47 4.60 5.72 1.74
C ASN A 47 4.09 7.17 1.62
N ALA A 48 2.77 7.38 1.61
CA ALA A 48 2.17 8.72 1.53
C ALA A 48 2.62 9.60 2.71
N ARG A 49 2.63 9.04 3.93
CA ARG A 49 3.15 9.70 5.12
C ARG A 49 4.63 10.10 4.95
N ALA A 50 5.46 9.19 4.44
CA ALA A 50 6.88 9.46 4.21
C ALA A 50 7.11 10.53 3.12
N MET A 51 6.21 10.63 2.14
CA MET A 51 6.22 11.68 1.12
C MET A 51 5.61 13.02 1.61
N GLY A 52 5.06 13.08 2.82
CA GLY A 52 4.30 14.25 3.32
C GLY A 52 2.95 14.46 2.63
N ASP A 53 2.43 13.47 1.91
CA ASP A 53 1.15 13.55 1.21
C ASP A 53 0.00 13.13 2.14
N THR A 54 -0.51 14.11 2.90
CA THR A 54 -1.58 13.87 3.89
C THR A 54 -2.90 13.41 3.26
N GLU A 55 -3.15 13.78 2.00
CA GLU A 55 -4.40 13.43 1.32
C GLU A 55 -4.38 11.97 0.86
N LEU A 56 -3.28 11.51 0.26
CA LEU A 56 -3.10 10.10 -0.04
C LEU A 56 -3.01 9.24 1.22
N GLU A 57 -2.43 9.75 2.30
CA GLU A 57 -2.42 9.05 3.58
C GLU A 57 -3.85 8.81 4.09
N LYS A 58 -4.66 9.87 4.18
CA LYS A 58 -6.07 9.79 4.62
C LYS A 58 -6.89 8.86 3.72
N LEU A 59 -6.70 8.97 2.40
CA LEU A 59 -7.43 8.16 1.43
C LEU A 59 -7.12 6.67 1.61
N ASN A 60 -5.84 6.30 1.75
CA ASN A 60 -5.46 4.91 2.00
C ASN A 60 -5.94 4.43 3.38
N LYS A 61 -5.90 5.28 4.41
CA LYS A 61 -6.48 4.96 5.73
C LYS A 61 -7.99 4.69 5.63
N GLY A 62 -8.71 5.45 4.82
CA GLY A 62 -10.11 5.21 4.50
C GLY A 62 -10.34 3.85 3.85
N PHE A 63 -9.52 3.48 2.87
CA PHE A 63 -9.57 2.15 2.24
C PHE A 63 -9.27 1.00 3.20
N ILE A 64 -8.35 1.17 4.16
CA ILE A 64 -8.08 0.16 5.19
C ILE A 64 -9.35 -0.12 5.99
N TRP A 65 -9.97 0.91 6.57
CA TRP A 65 -11.15 0.74 7.41
C TRP A 65 -12.39 0.32 6.61
N GLY A 66 -12.58 0.87 5.42
CA GLY A 66 -13.67 0.48 4.53
C GLY A 66 -13.55 -0.97 4.08
N THR A 67 -12.36 -1.43 3.71
CA THR A 67 -12.13 -2.84 3.35
C THR A 67 -12.30 -3.75 4.55
N LEU A 68 -11.87 -3.34 5.75
CA LEU A 68 -12.07 -4.13 6.96
C LEU A 68 -13.56 -4.30 7.27
N ALA A 69 -14.36 -3.24 7.15
CA ALA A 69 -15.80 -3.31 7.32
C ALA A 69 -16.46 -4.25 6.29
N VAL A 70 -16.09 -4.12 5.01
CA VAL A 70 -16.56 -5.00 3.94
C VAL A 70 -16.18 -6.46 4.20
N LEU A 71 -14.96 -6.72 4.68
CA LEU A 71 -14.48 -8.05 5.01
C LEU A 71 -15.32 -8.68 6.13
N VAL A 72 -15.59 -7.94 7.21
CA VAL A 72 -16.43 -8.43 8.32
C VAL A 72 -17.83 -8.78 7.82
N VAL A 73 -18.48 -7.89 7.07
CA VAL A 73 -19.82 -8.14 6.50
C VAL A 73 -19.80 -9.34 5.57
N ALA A 74 -18.79 -9.46 4.71
CA ALA A 74 -18.66 -10.58 3.77
C ALA A 74 -18.51 -11.93 4.49
N ILE A 75 -17.72 -12.00 5.56
CA ILE A 75 -17.56 -13.22 6.37
C ILE A 75 -18.89 -13.61 7.02
N LEU A 76 -19.60 -12.65 7.64
CA LEU A 76 -20.88 -12.93 8.28
C LEU A 76 -21.94 -13.41 7.28
N LEU A 77 -22.01 -12.81 6.10
CA LEU A 77 -22.92 -13.22 5.01
C LEU A 77 -22.64 -14.64 4.51
N VAL A 78 -21.37 -15.02 4.40
CA VAL A 78 -20.98 -16.38 3.99
C VAL A 78 -21.39 -17.39 5.06
N ILE A 79 -21.05 -17.13 6.32
CA ILE A 79 -21.23 -18.09 7.42
C ILE A 79 -22.70 -18.23 7.81
N PHE A 80 -23.41 -17.12 8.02
CA PHE A 80 -24.77 -17.13 8.59
C PHE A 80 -25.89 -17.10 7.55
N SER A 81 -25.57 -16.77 6.29
CA SER A 81 -26.59 -16.65 5.23
C SER A 81 -26.24 -17.44 3.96
N GLY A 82 -25.07 -18.07 3.87
CA GLY A 82 -24.64 -18.84 2.70
C GLY A 82 -24.45 -18.01 1.43
N VAL A 83 -24.42 -16.67 1.53
CA VAL A 83 -24.28 -15.77 0.38
C VAL A 83 -22.86 -15.82 -0.15
N LYS A 84 -22.71 -16.01 -1.46
CA LYS A 84 -21.39 -16.05 -2.13
C LYS A 84 -20.86 -14.64 -2.36
N VAL A 85 -19.61 -14.40 -1.98
CA VAL A 85 -18.95 -13.07 -2.02
C VAL A 85 -17.66 -13.07 -2.85
N ASN A 86 -17.48 -14.03 -3.75
CA ASN A 86 -16.22 -14.30 -4.48
C ASN A 86 -15.63 -13.08 -5.23
N PHE A 87 -16.48 -12.14 -5.66
CA PHE A 87 -16.06 -10.95 -6.39
C PHE A 87 -15.75 -9.73 -5.51
N VAL A 88 -16.10 -9.78 -4.22
CA VAL A 88 -15.93 -8.63 -3.31
C VAL A 88 -14.44 -8.27 -3.15
N GLY A 89 -13.58 -9.26 -2.92
CA GLY A 89 -12.13 -9.04 -2.78
C GLY A 89 -11.50 -8.37 -4.02
N PRO A 90 -11.64 -8.97 -5.22
CA PRO A 90 -11.16 -8.37 -6.47
C PRO A 90 -11.76 -6.98 -6.75
N ALA A 91 -13.06 -6.79 -6.51
CA ALA A 91 -13.71 -5.50 -6.74
C ALA A 91 -13.13 -4.41 -5.82
N VAL A 92 -12.91 -4.70 -4.54
CA VAL A 92 -12.29 -3.76 -3.60
C VAL A 92 -10.83 -3.49 -3.98
N LEU A 93 -10.08 -4.50 -4.42
CA LEU A 93 -8.70 -4.30 -4.89
C LEU A 93 -8.63 -3.35 -6.08
N ILE A 94 -9.49 -3.56 -7.09
CA ILE A 94 -9.58 -2.71 -8.28
C ILE A 94 -9.99 -1.29 -7.90
N ALA A 95 -10.99 -1.14 -7.02
CA ALA A 95 -11.45 0.16 -6.55
C ALA A 95 -10.32 0.93 -5.84
N TRP A 96 -9.63 0.29 -4.90
CA TRP A 96 -8.49 0.89 -4.21
C TRP A 96 -7.36 1.27 -5.16
N TYR A 97 -6.94 0.37 -6.04
CA TYR A 97 -5.84 0.65 -6.96
C TYR A 97 -6.19 1.79 -7.91
N SER A 98 -7.43 1.85 -8.39
CA SER A 98 -7.89 2.90 -9.30
C SER A 98 -7.97 4.27 -8.63
N VAL A 99 -8.37 4.33 -7.36
CA VAL A 99 -8.59 5.61 -6.66
C VAL A 99 -7.33 6.15 -5.99
N ALA A 100 -6.52 5.26 -5.38
CA ALA A 100 -5.35 5.64 -4.57
C ALA A 100 -4.04 5.06 -5.12
N GLY A 101 -4.01 3.75 -5.41
CA GLY A 101 -2.77 3.04 -5.75
C GLY A 101 -2.05 3.61 -6.98
N ARG A 102 -2.77 3.80 -8.08
CA ARG A 102 -2.23 4.37 -9.33
C ARG A 102 -1.73 5.80 -9.16
N LYS A 103 -2.38 6.60 -8.29
CA LYS A 103 -1.98 7.99 -8.03
C LYS A 103 -0.63 8.03 -7.32
N GLN A 104 -0.44 7.18 -6.31
CA GLN A 104 0.85 7.08 -5.63
C GLN A 104 1.96 6.59 -6.57
N VAL A 105 1.70 5.61 -7.44
CA VAL A 105 2.68 5.15 -8.43
C VAL A 105 3.13 6.29 -9.33
N ALA A 106 2.18 7.10 -9.84
CA ALA A 106 2.49 8.25 -10.68
C ALA A 106 3.32 9.30 -9.93
N LEU A 107 2.92 9.67 -8.71
CA LEU A 107 3.62 10.69 -7.91
C LEU A 107 5.03 10.27 -7.51
N VAL A 108 5.25 9.01 -7.16
CA VAL A 108 6.61 8.51 -6.83
C VAL A 108 7.51 8.60 -8.07
N LYS A 109 6.99 8.20 -9.24
CA LYS A 109 7.73 8.29 -10.50
C LYS A 109 8.03 9.75 -10.88
N GLU A 110 7.07 10.65 -10.72
CA GLU A 110 7.20 12.07 -11.04
C GLU A 110 8.19 12.79 -10.11
N ARG A 111 8.09 12.57 -8.79
CA ARG A 111 8.89 13.30 -7.80
C ARG A 111 10.28 12.73 -7.59
N TYR A 112 10.45 11.41 -7.72
CA TYR A 112 11.67 10.73 -7.30
C TYR A 112 12.24 9.76 -8.35
N GLY A 113 11.58 9.57 -9.48
CA GLY A 113 12.03 8.64 -10.52
C GLY A 113 12.14 7.19 -10.03
N SER A 114 13.18 6.48 -10.48
CA SER A 114 13.46 5.09 -10.12
C SER A 114 14.48 4.92 -8.98
N ASP A 115 15.19 5.98 -8.62
CA ASP A 115 16.44 5.91 -7.86
C ASP A 115 16.29 6.44 -6.42
N TYR A 116 15.07 6.37 -5.88
CA TYR A 116 14.79 6.64 -4.48
C TYR A 116 15.26 5.50 -3.57
N PRO A 117 15.64 5.79 -2.31
CA PRO A 117 16.01 4.76 -1.35
C PRO A 117 14.85 3.80 -1.08
N ARG A 118 15.11 2.49 -1.14
CA ARG A 118 14.07 1.46 -0.97
C ARG A 118 14.04 0.90 0.44
N ARG A 119 12.84 0.79 1.02
CA ARG A 119 12.62 0.07 2.28
C ARG A 119 12.67 -1.44 2.07
N SER A 120 13.10 -2.15 3.10
CA SER A 120 13.14 -3.62 3.14
C SER A 120 11.76 -4.24 3.28
N TRP A 121 11.57 -5.45 2.73
CA TRP A 121 10.28 -6.14 2.68
C TRP A 121 9.98 -7.08 3.84
N GLY A 122 10.97 -7.40 4.67
CA GLY A 122 10.83 -8.44 5.71
C GLY A 122 9.67 -8.19 6.68
N LYS A 123 9.58 -6.98 7.24
CA LYS A 123 8.49 -6.60 8.17
C LYS A 123 7.11 -6.62 7.49
N PRO A 124 6.90 -5.94 6.33
CA PRO A 124 5.65 -6.06 5.60
C PRO A 124 5.22 -7.49 5.35
N ILE A 125 6.10 -8.32 4.77
CA ILE A 125 5.77 -9.70 4.41
C ILE A 125 5.38 -10.50 5.66
N LEU A 126 6.12 -10.36 6.77
CA LEU A 126 5.77 -10.99 8.04
C LEU A 126 4.36 -10.60 8.49
N PHE A 127 4.02 -9.31 8.49
CA PHE A 127 2.67 -8.87 8.85
C PHE A 127 1.59 -9.32 7.87
N GLY A 128 1.90 -9.44 6.57
CA GLY A 128 1.02 -10.03 5.57
C GLY A 128 0.68 -11.48 5.90
N VAL A 129 1.70 -12.29 6.22
CA VAL A 129 1.54 -13.70 6.62
C VAL A 129 0.75 -13.81 7.92
N LEU A 130 1.10 -13.04 8.95
CA LEU A 130 0.38 -13.02 10.22
C LEU A 130 -1.09 -12.61 10.04
N GLY A 131 -1.37 -11.67 9.13
CA GLY A 131 -2.74 -11.26 8.81
C GLY A 131 -3.56 -12.38 8.18
N ILE A 132 -2.98 -13.16 7.26
CA ILE A 132 -3.63 -14.35 6.68
C ILE A 132 -3.91 -15.39 7.78
N VAL A 133 -2.92 -15.69 8.62
CA VAL A 133 -3.08 -16.67 9.72
C VAL A 133 -4.18 -16.24 10.67
N ALA A 134 -4.18 -14.97 11.09
CA ALA A 134 -5.21 -14.42 11.97
C ALA A 134 -6.61 -14.51 11.34
N LEU A 135 -6.74 -14.21 10.04
CA LEU A 135 -8.01 -14.33 9.32
C LEU A 135 -8.54 -15.77 9.33
N TYR A 136 -7.68 -16.77 9.03
CA TYR A 136 -8.10 -18.18 9.05
C TYR A 136 -8.47 -18.66 10.45
N VAL A 137 -7.75 -18.24 11.48
CA VAL A 137 -8.11 -18.55 12.88
C VAL A 137 -9.47 -17.94 13.23
N CYS A 138 -9.73 -16.69 12.87
CA CYS A 138 -11.03 -16.05 13.09
C CYS A 138 -12.17 -16.79 12.37
N ILE A 139 -11.98 -17.16 11.09
CA ILE A 139 -12.97 -17.91 10.33
C ILE A 139 -13.24 -19.28 10.98
N PHE A 140 -12.20 -19.99 11.40
CA PHE A 140 -12.34 -21.27 12.08
C PHE A 140 -13.16 -21.14 13.37
N ILE A 141 -12.89 -20.14 14.20
CA ILE A 141 -13.65 -19.87 15.43
C ILE A 141 -15.12 -19.58 15.11
N LEU A 142 -15.39 -18.75 14.10
CA LEU A 142 -16.76 -18.40 13.71
C LEU A 142 -17.54 -19.61 13.18
N LEU A 143 -16.89 -20.47 12.38
CA LEU A 143 -17.49 -21.71 11.90
C LEU A 143 -17.79 -22.68 13.05
N PHE A 144 -16.88 -22.79 14.03
CA PHE A 144 -17.09 -23.60 15.23
C PHE A 144 -18.30 -23.11 16.04
N ILE A 145 -18.48 -21.78 16.17
CA ILE A 145 -19.63 -21.18 16.87
C ILE A 145 -20.94 -21.38 16.09
N ALA A 146 -20.89 -21.39 14.75
CA ALA A 146 -22.06 -21.53 13.89
C ALA A 146 -22.51 -22.98 13.64
N SER A 147 -21.73 -23.97 14.09
CA SER A 147 -22.03 -25.40 14.00
C SER A 147 -22.88 -25.89 15.16
#